data_AF-A0A7V1TTD0-F1
#
_entry.id   AF-A0A7V1TTD0-F1
#
_cell.length_a   1.000
_cell.length_b   1.000
_cell.length_c   1.000
_cell.angle_alpha   90.00
_cell.angle_beta   90.00
_cell.angle_gamma   90.00
#
_symmetry.space_group_name_H-M   'P 1'
#
loop_
_entity.id
_entity.type
_entity.pdbx_description
1 polymer ?
#
loop_
_entity_poly.entity_id
_entity_poly.type
_entity_poly.pdbx_seq_one_letter_code
_entity_poly.pdbx_strand_id
1 'polypeptide(L)'
;MKPSFVRLILFALLTVAFVSGLIAYSNSRGSTLPVSEDEEYFSSDSRKFEKQFSVSEGGQLIVEADAGTINIDSWEKNEVSVVVEVEGSDSRVEKYNVEFKQEGNTVSVIGKVKDRSFFKWHVGNLEAYYTIKVPKKFHTKINTSGGNIDASDLIGKVEYSTNGGNIVVEKIEGETIVSTSGGNIDVRRVIGNVDAETSGGSVMCENIIGNVYGHTSGGNVEVRAVDGRVKVGTSGGSIVIRVSGENKGIEAETSGGDIDLFVKEDIKADIDAETSGGSVDCDLPVTVRGKVRDSELHGKINGGGNVIKLETSGGSIHIAKLE
;
A
#
# COMPACT_ATOMS: atom_id res chain seq x y z
N MET A 1 8.83 58.28 62.87
CA MET A 1 10.00 57.38 62.91
C MET A 1 9.52 55.94 62.72
N LYS A 2 9.87 55.31 61.60
CA LYS A 2 9.95 53.83 61.45
C LYS A 2 11.27 53.37 62.09
N PRO A 3 11.44 52.13 62.59
CA PRO A 3 11.70 50.95 61.73
C PRO A 3 11.11 49.63 62.31
N SER A 4 10.60 48.67 61.51
CA SER A 4 11.23 47.60 60.71
C SER A 4 10.98 46.20 61.32
N PHE A 5 10.36 45.33 60.51
CA PHE A 5 10.58 43.88 60.33
C PHE A 5 10.92 42.97 61.54
N VAL A 6 10.16 41.88 61.72
CA VAL A 6 10.61 40.46 61.59
C VAL A 6 9.42 39.48 61.77
N ARG A 7 9.53 38.38 61.00
CA ARG A 7 8.74 37.15 60.78
C ARG A 7 8.01 36.50 61.98
N LEU A 8 6.96 35.70 61.67
CA LEU A 8 6.91 34.22 61.79
C LEU A 8 5.59 33.64 62.41
N ILE A 9 4.91 32.76 61.62
CA ILE A 9 4.09 31.57 61.97
C ILE A 9 2.96 31.65 63.02
N LEU A 10 1.72 31.27 62.63
CA LEU A 10 0.72 30.55 63.46
C LEU A 10 -0.44 30.08 62.55
N PHE A 11 -0.49 28.82 62.11
CA PHE A 11 -1.17 27.66 62.75
C PHE A 11 -2.56 27.98 63.33
N ALA A 12 -3.61 27.55 62.61
CA ALA A 12 -4.96 27.38 63.15
C ALA A 12 -5.36 25.90 63.02
N LEU A 13 -5.42 25.24 64.17
CA LEU A 13 -5.81 23.85 64.40
C LEU A 13 -7.33 23.77 64.68
N LEU A 14 -7.99 22.81 64.01
CA LEU A 14 -8.79 21.73 64.59
C LEU A 14 -9.82 22.06 65.69
N THR A 15 -11.11 21.94 65.34
CA THR A 15 -12.15 21.31 66.19
C THR A 15 -13.31 20.78 65.34
N VAL A 16 -13.37 19.47 65.11
CA VAL A 16 -14.58 18.75 64.67
C VAL A 16 -15.20 18.12 65.90
N ALA A 17 -16.48 18.41 66.11
CA ALA A 17 -17.27 17.90 67.21
C ALA A 17 -17.66 16.41 66.99
N PHE A 18 -17.49 15.65 68.05
CA PHE A 18 -17.93 14.28 68.28
C PHE A 18 -19.44 14.27 68.60
N VAL A 19 -20.27 13.41 67.99
CA VAL A 19 -21.34 12.64 68.68
C VAL A 19 -21.67 11.37 67.89
N SER A 20 -21.32 10.25 68.53
CA SER A 20 -21.83 8.87 68.54
C SER A 20 -23.09 8.48 67.76
N GLY A 21 -23.12 7.20 67.32
CA GLY A 21 -24.37 6.44 67.28
C GLY A 21 -24.38 5.19 66.40
N LEU A 22 -23.75 4.11 66.87
CA LEU A 22 -23.96 2.74 66.38
C LEU A 22 -25.43 2.31 66.65
N ILE A 23 -26.05 1.52 65.75
CA ILE A 23 -26.87 0.30 66.02
C ILE A 23 -27.90 0.01 64.90
N ALA A 24 -27.68 -1.15 64.27
CA ALA A 24 -28.64 -2.21 63.89
C ALA A 24 -29.69 -2.04 62.75
N TYR A 25 -29.51 -2.93 61.77
CA TYR A 25 -30.38 -4.08 61.46
C TYR A 25 -31.68 -3.88 60.65
N SER A 26 -31.89 -4.87 59.77
CA SER A 26 -33.14 -5.28 59.11
C SER A 26 -33.55 -4.62 57.79
N ASN A 27 -33.04 -5.21 56.71
CA ASN A 27 -33.81 -5.86 55.66
C ASN A 27 -35.31 -5.45 55.52
N SER A 28 -35.60 -4.62 54.51
CA SER A 28 -36.83 -4.76 53.71
C SER A 28 -36.50 -4.38 52.26
N ARG A 29 -36.59 -5.38 51.37
CA ARG A 29 -36.45 -5.21 49.92
C ARG A 29 -37.66 -4.42 49.43
N GLY A 30 -37.44 -3.21 48.91
CA GLY A 30 -38.43 -2.42 48.21
C GLY A 30 -37.89 -1.07 47.78
N SER A 31 -37.66 -0.93 46.46
CA SER A 31 -37.56 0.31 45.67
C SER A 31 -36.51 1.37 46.05
N THR A 32 -35.41 1.41 45.28
CA THR A 32 -34.65 2.65 44.99
C THR A 32 -34.15 2.58 43.54
N LEU A 33 -34.73 3.38 42.64
CA LEU A 33 -34.16 4.60 42.04
C LEU A 33 -33.61 4.34 40.63
N PRO A 34 -33.79 5.28 39.68
CA PRO A 34 -33.54 5.06 38.27
C PRO A 34 -32.05 5.03 38.00
N VAL A 35 -31.61 4.03 37.24
CA VAL A 35 -30.29 4.03 36.60
C VAL A 35 -30.40 4.94 35.38
N SER A 36 -29.77 6.11 35.44
CA SER A 36 -29.41 6.89 34.26
C SER A 36 -28.09 6.31 33.76
N GLU A 37 -28.15 5.57 32.67
CA GLU A 37 -26.98 5.28 31.84
C GLU A 37 -26.78 6.52 30.96
N ASP A 38 -25.96 7.45 31.43
CA ASP A 38 -25.41 8.50 30.57
C ASP A 38 -24.33 7.85 29.69
N GLU A 39 -24.70 7.51 28.44
CA GLU A 39 -23.74 7.20 27.38
C GLU A 39 -22.89 8.45 27.12
N GLU A 40 -21.63 8.40 27.54
CA GLU A 40 -20.63 9.41 27.28
C GLU A 40 -20.29 9.38 25.77
N TYR A 41 -20.94 10.27 25.00
CA TYR A 41 -20.62 10.51 23.58
C TYR A 41 -19.17 10.99 23.47
N PHE A 42 -18.26 10.13 23.06
CA PHE A 42 -16.94 10.53 22.57
C PHE A 42 -17.12 11.33 21.27
N SER A 43 -17.09 12.66 21.38
CA SER A 43 -17.00 13.56 20.23
C SER A 43 -15.65 13.34 19.53
N SER A 44 -15.63 12.64 18.40
CA SER A 44 -14.46 12.65 17.50
C SER A 44 -14.35 14.04 16.86
N ASP A 45 -13.17 14.66 16.95
CA ASP A 45 -12.92 15.87 16.20
C ASP A 45 -12.76 15.50 14.73
N SER A 46 -13.54 16.14 13.87
CA SER A 46 -13.47 15.95 12.42
C SER A 46 -13.26 17.28 11.71
N ARG A 47 -12.48 17.25 10.64
CA ARG A 47 -12.23 18.41 9.78
C ARG A 47 -12.35 18.01 8.33
N LYS A 48 -12.97 18.89 7.55
CA LYS A 48 -13.18 18.69 6.12
C LYS A 48 -12.54 19.82 5.33
N PHE A 49 -11.82 19.45 4.28
CA PHE A 49 -11.25 20.38 3.31
C PHE A 49 -11.78 20.03 1.93
N GLU A 50 -12.29 21.02 1.22
CA GLU A 50 -12.82 20.81 -0.13
C GLU A 50 -12.27 21.87 -1.06
N LYS A 51 -11.81 21.44 -2.24
CA LYS A 51 -11.38 22.35 -3.29
C LYS A 51 -11.63 21.75 -4.67
N GLN A 52 -12.06 22.61 -5.58
CA GLN A 52 -12.17 22.29 -7.00
C GLN A 52 -11.25 23.21 -7.80
N PHE A 53 -10.69 22.64 -8.88
CA PHE A 53 -9.78 23.32 -9.79
C PHE A 53 -10.24 23.07 -11.23
N SER A 54 -10.36 24.13 -12.02
CA SER A 54 -10.56 23.98 -13.46
C SER A 54 -9.25 23.58 -14.12
N VAL A 55 -9.27 22.50 -14.90
CA VAL A 55 -8.10 21.94 -15.57
C VAL A 55 -8.43 21.62 -17.03
N SER A 56 -7.45 21.16 -17.79
CA SER A 56 -7.65 20.54 -19.11
C SER A 56 -7.12 19.12 -19.09
N GLU A 57 -7.60 18.27 -20.00
CA GLU A 57 -7.06 16.93 -20.22
C GLU A 57 -5.52 16.97 -20.41
N GLY A 58 -4.83 15.92 -19.94
CA GLY A 58 -3.37 15.81 -19.99
C GLY A 58 -2.62 16.63 -18.95
N GLY A 59 -3.32 17.16 -17.93
CA GLY A 59 -2.70 17.81 -16.77
C GLY A 59 -2.14 16.81 -15.76
N GLN A 60 -1.71 17.32 -14.60
CA GLN A 60 -1.10 16.51 -13.56
C GLN A 60 -1.65 16.82 -12.16
N LEU A 61 -1.95 15.77 -11.40
CA LEU A 61 -2.23 15.83 -9.97
C LEU A 61 -0.98 15.38 -9.21
N ILE A 62 -0.57 16.17 -8.22
CA ILE A 62 0.48 15.81 -7.26
C ILE A 62 -0.16 15.81 -5.87
N VAL A 63 -0.04 14.70 -5.13
CA VAL A 63 -0.46 14.60 -3.74
C VAL A 63 0.71 14.18 -2.86
N GLU A 64 0.95 14.96 -1.81
CA GLU A 64 1.96 14.69 -0.78
C GLU A 64 1.26 14.68 0.58
N ALA A 65 1.13 13.51 1.20
CA ALA A 65 0.41 13.34 2.46
C ALA A 65 1.29 12.71 3.54
N ASP A 66 1.41 13.36 4.71
CA ASP A 66 2.10 12.77 5.87
C ASP A 66 1.37 11.52 6.39
N ALA A 67 0.06 11.44 6.17
CA ALA A 67 -0.79 10.31 6.52
C ALA A 67 -2.08 10.36 5.71
N GLY A 68 -2.66 9.19 5.47
CA GLY A 68 -4.02 9.06 4.95
C GLY A 68 -4.16 8.14 3.75
N THR A 69 -5.34 7.56 3.63
CA THR A 69 -5.78 6.74 2.49
C THR A 69 -6.21 7.66 1.36
N ILE A 70 -5.79 7.34 0.15
CA ILE A 70 -6.00 8.17 -1.04
C ILE A 70 -6.75 7.36 -2.09
N ASN A 71 -7.97 7.80 -2.39
CA ASN A 71 -8.82 7.25 -3.43
C ASN A 71 -8.86 8.22 -4.62
N ILE A 72 -8.53 7.72 -5.80
CA ILE A 72 -8.50 8.49 -7.05
C ILE A 72 -9.37 7.81 -8.09
N ASP A 73 -10.42 8.49 -8.52
CA ASP A 73 -11.26 8.04 -9.62
C ASP A 73 -11.29 9.09 -10.73
N SER A 74 -11.49 8.63 -11.96
CA SER A 74 -11.76 9.54 -13.06
C SER A 74 -13.23 9.97 -13.14
N TRP A 75 -13.49 11.05 -13.88
CA TRP A 75 -14.84 11.50 -14.23
C TRP A 75 -14.85 12.31 -15.54
N GLU A 76 -16.05 12.56 -16.06
CA GLU A 76 -16.30 13.23 -17.35
C GLU A 76 -16.25 14.78 -17.25
N LYS A 77 -15.49 15.33 -16.31
CA LYS A 77 -15.37 16.78 -16.11
C LYS A 77 -13.92 17.24 -16.24
N ASN A 78 -13.75 18.42 -16.81
CA ASN A 78 -12.47 19.14 -16.88
C ASN A 78 -12.14 19.86 -15.56
N GLU A 79 -12.26 19.12 -14.47
CA GLU A 79 -12.10 19.61 -13.11
C GLU A 79 -11.34 18.58 -12.29
N VAL A 80 -10.51 19.05 -11.37
CA VAL A 80 -10.02 18.23 -10.27
C VAL A 80 -10.84 18.58 -9.03
N SER A 81 -11.48 17.61 -8.42
CA SER A 81 -12.22 17.77 -7.15
C SER A 81 -11.50 17.02 -6.05
N VAL A 82 -11.14 17.74 -4.99
CA VAL A 82 -10.43 17.17 -3.85
C VAL A 82 -11.30 17.37 -2.61
N VAL A 83 -11.60 16.27 -1.94
CA VAL A 83 -12.22 16.25 -0.61
C VAL A 83 -11.25 15.53 0.33
N VAL A 84 -10.90 16.18 1.43
CA VAL A 84 -10.07 15.59 2.49
C VAL A 84 -10.84 15.63 3.79
N GLU A 85 -11.10 14.45 4.35
CA GLU A 85 -11.73 14.28 5.66
C GLU A 85 -10.65 13.82 6.64
N VAL A 86 -10.54 14.51 7.76
CA VAL A 86 -9.55 14.22 8.79
C VAL A 86 -10.29 13.97 10.09
N GLU A 87 -10.10 12.80 10.66
CA GLU A 87 -10.77 12.35 11.87
C GLU A 87 -9.76 11.91 12.91
N GLY A 88 -10.12 12.09 14.18
CA GLY A 88 -9.30 11.60 15.28
C GLY A 88 -9.79 12.07 16.64
N SER A 89 -9.17 11.52 17.68
CA SER A 89 -9.48 11.84 19.08
C SER A 89 -8.43 12.74 19.73
N ASP A 90 -7.56 13.37 18.93
CA ASP A 90 -6.37 14.07 19.39
C ASP A 90 -6.28 15.46 18.75
N SER A 91 -5.73 16.42 19.50
CA SER A 91 -5.29 17.75 19.09
C SER A 91 -4.50 17.83 17.76
N ARG A 92 -3.97 16.70 17.28
CA ARG A 92 -3.34 16.60 15.96
C ARG A 92 -4.31 16.83 14.79
N VAL A 93 -5.61 16.58 14.98
CA VAL A 93 -6.65 16.89 13.97
C VAL A 93 -6.65 18.40 13.68
N GLU A 94 -6.61 19.25 14.70
CA GLU A 94 -6.52 20.71 14.55
C GLU A 94 -5.20 21.17 13.91
N LYS A 95 -4.12 20.41 14.11
CA LYS A 95 -2.80 20.72 13.56
C LYS A 95 -2.60 20.23 12.12
N TYR A 96 -3.44 19.30 11.64
CA TYR A 96 -3.37 18.85 10.26
C TYR A 96 -3.80 19.98 9.32
N ASN A 97 -3.06 20.19 8.26
CA ASN A 97 -3.35 21.24 7.30
C ASN A 97 -3.18 20.70 5.89
N VAL A 98 -4.19 20.97 5.06
CA VAL A 98 -4.13 20.69 3.63
C VAL A 98 -3.89 22.01 2.90
N GLU A 99 -2.77 22.08 2.18
CA GLU A 99 -2.47 23.17 1.26
C GLU A 99 -2.85 22.78 -0.17
N PHE A 100 -3.51 23.70 -0.86
CA PHE A 100 -4.01 23.54 -2.21
C PHE A 100 -3.33 24.55 -3.13
N LYS A 101 -2.66 24.08 -4.18
CA LYS A 101 -2.00 24.93 -5.18
C LYS A 101 -2.36 24.49 -6.59
N GLN A 102 -2.44 25.46 -7.49
CA GLN A 102 -2.56 25.20 -8.93
C GLN A 102 -1.58 26.11 -9.67
N GLU A 103 -0.77 25.51 -10.53
CA GLU A 103 0.15 26.20 -11.43
C GLU A 103 -0.11 25.69 -12.86
N GLY A 104 -0.75 26.53 -13.68
CA GLY A 104 -1.22 26.11 -15.00
C GLY A 104 -2.17 24.90 -14.92
N ASN A 105 -1.78 23.79 -15.54
CA ASN A 105 -2.56 22.55 -15.57
C ASN A 105 -2.09 21.49 -14.53
N THR A 106 -1.31 21.92 -13.54
CA THR A 106 -0.84 21.08 -12.44
C THR A 106 -1.54 21.49 -11.14
N VAL A 107 -2.15 20.50 -10.47
CA VAL A 107 -2.81 20.66 -9.18
C VAL A 107 -1.98 19.94 -8.12
N SER A 108 -1.64 20.63 -7.04
CA SER A 108 -0.86 20.09 -5.92
C SER A 108 -1.68 20.14 -4.63
N VAL A 109 -1.75 19.01 -3.94
CA VAL A 109 -2.42 18.83 -2.64
C VAL A 109 -1.38 18.36 -1.63
N ILE A 110 -1.13 19.17 -0.60
CA ILE A 110 -0.09 18.88 0.40
C ILE A 110 -0.74 18.80 1.78
N GLY A 111 -0.86 17.59 2.32
CA GLY A 111 -1.41 17.32 3.64
C GLY A 111 -0.32 17.06 4.67
N LYS A 112 -0.14 17.99 5.61
CA LYS A 112 0.92 17.89 6.63
C LYS A 112 0.43 18.21 8.02
N VAL A 113 1.01 17.55 9.01
CA VAL A 113 0.84 17.96 10.41
C VAL A 113 1.75 19.16 10.67
N LYS A 114 1.17 20.28 11.13
CA LYS A 114 1.96 21.47 11.54
C LYS A 114 2.71 21.20 12.85
N ASP A 115 3.77 20.40 12.82
CA ASP A 115 4.76 20.38 13.90
C ASP A 115 6.17 20.00 13.39
N ARG A 116 7.19 20.74 13.85
CA ARG A 116 8.61 20.58 13.45
C ARG A 116 9.36 19.53 14.28
N SER A 117 8.74 18.97 15.32
CA SER A 117 9.35 17.93 16.16
C SER A 117 9.11 16.53 15.60
N PHE A 118 9.80 16.20 14.51
CA PHE A 118 9.79 14.89 13.83
C PHE A 118 10.38 13.73 14.67
N PHE A 119 10.47 13.87 16.00
CA PHE A 119 11.19 12.96 16.90
C PHE A 119 10.38 12.57 18.16
N LYS A 120 9.08 12.29 17.99
CA LYS A 120 8.31 11.52 18.99
C LYS A 120 7.41 10.52 18.28
N TRP A 121 7.85 9.26 18.30
CA TRP A 121 7.07 8.08 17.94
C TRP A 121 5.89 7.96 18.90
N HIS A 122 4.77 8.62 18.58
CA HIS A 122 3.47 8.41 19.23
C HIS A 122 2.48 8.14 18.11
N VAL A 123 2.04 6.88 18.03
CA VAL A 123 0.94 6.42 17.18
C VAL A 123 -0.33 6.94 17.84
N GLY A 124 -0.80 8.12 17.44
CA GLY A 124 -2.16 8.54 17.78
C GLY A 124 -3.11 8.27 16.61
N ASN A 125 -4.40 8.15 16.91
CA ASN A 125 -5.50 7.96 15.97
C ASN A 125 -5.78 9.25 15.17
N LEU A 126 -4.93 9.60 14.21
CA LEU A 126 -5.23 10.59 13.19
C LEU A 126 -5.41 9.84 11.88
N GLU A 127 -6.61 9.88 11.34
CA GLU A 127 -6.93 9.30 10.04
C GLU A 127 -7.27 10.42 9.08
N ALA A 128 -6.72 10.34 7.87
CA ALA A 128 -7.06 11.26 6.80
C ALA A 128 -7.50 10.46 5.59
N TYR A 129 -8.60 10.89 4.97
CA TYR A 129 -9.21 10.25 3.82
C TYR A 129 -9.28 11.26 2.70
N TYR A 130 -8.56 10.97 1.62
CA TYR A 130 -8.54 11.78 0.41
C TYR A 130 -9.44 11.12 -0.63
N THR A 131 -10.51 11.80 -1.01
CA THR A 131 -11.33 11.41 -2.17
C THR A 131 -11.09 12.42 -3.28
N ILE A 132 -10.43 11.97 -4.34
CA ILE A 132 -10.00 12.84 -5.44
C ILE A 132 -10.63 12.35 -6.75
N LYS A 133 -11.24 13.29 -7.49
CA LYS A 133 -11.72 13.05 -8.85
C LYS A 133 -10.92 13.88 -9.84
N VAL A 134 -10.46 13.24 -10.91
CA VAL A 134 -9.66 13.86 -11.98
C VAL A 134 -10.27 13.58 -13.35
N PRO A 135 -10.01 14.39 -14.40
CA PRO A 135 -10.39 14.01 -15.76
C PRO A 135 -9.77 12.66 -16.13
N LYS A 136 -10.43 11.89 -17.00
CA LYS A 136 -9.92 10.56 -17.41
C LYS A 136 -8.50 10.60 -17.98
N LYS A 137 -8.18 11.61 -18.80
CA LYS A 137 -6.80 11.83 -19.29
C LYS A 137 -6.05 12.75 -18.32
N PHE A 138 -5.28 12.17 -17.41
CA PHE A 138 -4.54 12.93 -16.41
C PHE A 138 -3.36 12.11 -15.85
N HIS A 139 -2.26 12.79 -15.57
CA HIS A 139 -1.13 12.21 -14.86
C HIS A 139 -1.35 12.33 -13.35
N THR A 140 -0.96 11.32 -12.59
CA THR A 140 -1.13 11.31 -11.13
C THR A 140 0.15 10.86 -10.46
N LYS A 141 0.65 11.69 -9.53
CA LYS A 141 1.81 11.40 -8.70
C LYS A 141 1.44 11.53 -7.23
N ILE A 142 1.55 10.44 -6.48
CA ILE A 142 0.97 10.33 -5.14
C ILE A 142 1.99 9.76 -4.17
N ASN A 143 2.23 10.46 -3.07
CA ASN A 143 3.10 10.02 -1.99
C ASN A 143 2.33 10.11 -0.67
N THR A 144 2.29 9.01 0.09
CA THR A 144 1.72 8.98 1.45
C THR A 144 2.61 8.18 2.40
N SER A 145 2.68 8.51 3.69
CA SER A 145 3.57 7.75 4.59
C SER A 145 2.98 6.43 5.09
N GLY A 146 1.70 6.14 4.89
CA GLY A 146 1.14 4.89 5.42
C GLY A 146 -0.27 4.50 5.04
N GLY A 147 -1.07 5.38 4.45
CA GLY A 147 -2.40 4.98 3.99
C GLY A 147 -2.35 4.20 2.67
N ASN A 148 -3.45 3.55 2.35
CA ASN A 148 -3.62 2.86 1.09
C ASN A 148 -3.75 3.87 -0.05
N ILE A 149 -3.34 3.48 -1.25
CA ILE A 149 -3.58 4.24 -2.47
C ILE A 149 -4.40 3.35 -3.40
N ASP A 150 -5.62 3.79 -3.70
CA ASP A 150 -6.53 3.13 -4.63
C ASP A 150 -6.78 4.06 -5.81
N ALA A 151 -6.53 3.60 -7.04
CA ALA A 151 -6.84 4.38 -8.23
C ALA A 151 -7.42 3.54 -9.37
N SER A 152 -8.38 4.12 -10.08
CA SER A 152 -9.02 3.44 -11.20
C SER A 152 -9.35 4.32 -12.42
N ASP A 153 -9.38 3.69 -13.59
CA ASP A 153 -9.90 4.24 -14.86
C ASP A 153 -9.20 5.54 -15.33
N LEU A 154 -7.87 5.52 -15.40
CA LEU A 154 -7.04 6.67 -15.81
C LEU A 154 -6.32 6.41 -17.14
N ILE A 155 -6.13 7.48 -17.91
CA ILE A 155 -5.28 7.53 -19.10
C ILE A 155 -4.16 8.54 -18.83
N GLY A 156 -2.94 8.07 -18.67
CA GLY A 156 -1.80 8.89 -18.27
C GLY A 156 -0.78 8.11 -17.44
N LYS A 157 0.28 8.81 -17.04
CA LYS A 157 1.31 8.26 -16.16
C LYS A 157 0.81 8.22 -14.71
N VAL A 158 0.97 7.07 -14.06
CA VAL A 158 0.67 6.82 -12.65
C VAL A 158 1.99 6.58 -11.91
N GLU A 159 2.28 7.38 -10.88
CA GLU A 159 3.50 7.25 -10.06
C GLU A 159 3.15 7.33 -8.55
N TYR A 160 2.99 6.19 -7.89
CA TYR A 160 2.48 6.11 -6.51
C TYR A 160 3.47 5.47 -5.55
N SER A 161 3.65 6.08 -4.37
CA SER A 161 4.48 5.54 -3.31
C SER A 161 3.83 5.64 -1.93
N THR A 162 3.95 4.58 -1.12
CA THR A 162 3.57 4.60 0.30
C THR A 162 4.56 3.83 1.17
N ASN A 163 4.75 4.14 2.46
CA ASN A 163 5.66 3.31 3.26
C ASN A 163 4.96 2.06 3.82
N GLY A 164 3.72 2.19 4.28
CA GLY A 164 3.01 1.13 5.01
C GLY A 164 1.76 0.59 4.33
N GLY A 165 1.14 1.38 3.44
CA GLY A 165 -0.15 1.05 2.86
C GLY A 165 -0.06 0.08 1.68
N ASN A 166 -1.21 -0.50 1.33
CA ASN A 166 -1.37 -1.23 0.07
C ASN A 166 -1.57 -0.25 -1.09
N ILE A 167 -1.16 -0.66 -2.29
CA ILE A 167 -1.44 0.08 -3.52
C ILE A 167 -2.28 -0.81 -4.42
N VAL A 168 -3.47 -0.33 -4.83
CA VAL A 168 -4.32 -0.98 -5.82
C VAL A 168 -4.52 -0.04 -7.00
N VAL A 169 -4.15 -0.51 -8.19
CA VAL A 169 -4.27 0.26 -9.43
C VAL A 169 -4.96 -0.59 -10.48
N GLU A 170 -6.06 -0.09 -11.03
CA GLU A 170 -6.89 -0.83 -11.97
C GLU A 170 -7.30 -0.01 -13.21
N LYS A 171 -7.31 -0.63 -14.40
CA LYS A 171 -7.77 0.01 -15.67
C LYS A 171 -6.99 1.28 -16.01
N ILE A 172 -5.69 1.13 -16.24
CA ILE A 172 -4.80 2.25 -16.61
C ILE A 172 -4.36 2.13 -18.06
N GLU A 173 -4.41 3.22 -18.81
CA GLU A 173 -3.76 3.36 -20.11
C GLU A 173 -2.57 4.32 -19.96
N GLY A 174 -1.37 3.77 -19.81
CA GLY A 174 -0.14 4.53 -19.58
C GLY A 174 0.87 3.79 -18.71
N GLU A 175 2.04 4.43 -18.53
CA GLU A 175 3.09 3.93 -17.65
C GLU A 175 2.64 3.94 -16.18
N THR A 176 2.83 2.83 -15.48
CA THR A 176 2.43 2.65 -14.07
C THR A 176 3.66 2.30 -13.24
N ILE A 177 4.03 3.16 -12.29
CA ILE A 177 5.15 3.00 -11.38
C ILE A 177 4.60 3.04 -9.96
N VAL A 178 4.73 1.95 -9.22
CA VAL A 178 4.14 1.81 -7.88
C VAL A 178 5.14 1.20 -6.91
N SER A 179 5.28 1.79 -5.72
CA SER A 179 6.22 1.29 -4.71
C SER A 179 5.66 1.36 -3.29
N THR A 180 5.92 0.34 -2.47
CA THR A 180 5.65 0.41 -1.02
C THR A 180 6.73 -0.26 -0.18
N SER A 181 6.86 0.06 1.11
CA SER A 181 7.83 -0.67 1.95
C SER A 181 7.20 -1.88 2.63
N GLY A 182 6.00 -1.74 3.20
CA GLY A 182 5.36 -2.80 4.00
C GLY A 182 4.13 -3.45 3.35
N GLY A 183 3.41 -2.74 2.49
CA GLY A 183 2.12 -3.21 1.97
C GLY A 183 2.23 -4.09 0.71
N ASN A 184 1.09 -4.60 0.29
CA ASN A 184 0.93 -5.33 -0.96
C ASN A 184 0.69 -4.37 -2.13
N ILE A 185 1.09 -4.80 -3.32
CA ILE A 185 0.82 -4.10 -4.57
C ILE A 185 -0.06 -5.01 -5.46
N ASP A 186 -1.16 -4.45 -5.94
CA ASP A 186 -2.08 -5.12 -6.86
C ASP A 186 -2.35 -4.22 -8.09
N VAL A 187 -1.78 -4.60 -9.23
CA VAL A 187 -1.90 -3.86 -10.49
C VAL A 187 -2.66 -4.70 -11.50
N ARG A 188 -3.81 -4.20 -11.98
CA ARG A 188 -4.70 -4.94 -12.88
C ARG A 188 -5.13 -4.15 -14.11
N ARG A 189 -5.25 -4.84 -15.25
CA ARG A 189 -5.81 -4.29 -16.50
C ARG A 189 -5.10 -3.01 -16.95
N VAL A 190 -3.80 -3.12 -17.21
CA VAL A 190 -2.98 -1.99 -17.67
C VAL A 190 -2.61 -2.16 -19.13
N ILE A 191 -2.74 -1.07 -19.91
CA ILE A 191 -2.18 -0.93 -21.26
C ILE A 191 -1.00 0.03 -21.15
N GLY A 192 0.21 -0.52 -21.06
CA GLY A 192 1.42 0.22 -20.72
C GLY A 192 2.39 -0.63 -19.90
N ASN A 193 3.59 -0.09 -19.66
CA ASN A 193 4.59 -0.76 -18.82
C ASN A 193 4.25 -0.59 -17.33
N VAL A 194 4.54 -1.64 -16.55
CA VAL A 194 4.37 -1.67 -15.10
C VAL A 194 5.71 -1.89 -14.41
N ASP A 195 6.01 -1.04 -13.43
CA ASP A 195 7.10 -1.19 -12.48
C ASP A 195 6.51 -1.21 -11.06
N ALA A 196 6.63 -2.35 -10.37
CA ALA A 196 5.98 -2.62 -9.10
C ALA A 196 6.97 -3.17 -8.07
N GLU A 197 7.24 -2.42 -7.00
CA GLU A 197 8.25 -2.78 -6.00
C GLU A 197 7.70 -2.72 -4.57
N THR A 198 7.92 -3.77 -3.78
CA THR A 198 7.69 -3.71 -2.32
C THR A 198 8.85 -4.31 -1.54
N SER A 199 8.99 -4.04 -0.24
CA SER A 199 10.00 -4.74 0.58
C SER A 199 9.38 -5.90 1.36
N GLY A 200 8.24 -5.67 2.02
CA GLY A 200 7.62 -6.65 2.91
C GLY A 200 6.42 -7.39 2.33
N GLY A 201 5.65 -6.76 1.44
CA GLY A 201 4.41 -7.33 0.92
C GLY A 201 4.59 -8.17 -0.34
N SER A 202 3.47 -8.61 -0.90
CA SER A 202 3.42 -9.34 -2.18
C SER A 202 3.12 -8.40 -3.34
N VAL A 203 3.55 -8.80 -4.55
CA VAL A 203 3.26 -8.09 -5.81
C VAL A 203 2.37 -8.98 -6.67
N MET A 204 1.22 -8.45 -7.09
CA MET A 204 0.34 -9.05 -8.07
C MET A 204 0.24 -8.15 -9.31
N CYS A 205 0.46 -8.72 -10.49
CA CYS A 205 0.24 -8.05 -11.77
C CYS A 205 -0.64 -8.92 -12.66
N GLU A 206 -1.81 -8.40 -13.08
CA GLU A 206 -2.80 -9.18 -13.83
C GLU A 206 -3.34 -8.43 -15.06
N ASN A 207 -3.46 -9.12 -16.20
CA ASN A 207 -4.02 -8.57 -17.45
C ASN A 207 -3.26 -7.33 -17.95
N ILE A 208 -1.96 -7.47 -18.21
CA ILE A 208 -1.09 -6.36 -18.61
C ILE A 208 -0.72 -6.47 -20.09
N ILE A 209 -0.96 -5.40 -20.86
CA ILE A 209 -0.48 -5.25 -22.24
C ILE A 209 0.71 -4.28 -22.22
N GLY A 210 1.90 -4.84 -22.03
CA GLY A 210 3.14 -4.10 -21.82
C GLY A 210 4.11 -4.88 -20.94
N ASN A 211 5.31 -4.34 -20.74
CA ASN A 211 6.33 -5.03 -19.94
C ASN A 211 6.01 -4.93 -18.44
N VAL A 212 6.33 -5.98 -17.69
CA VAL A 212 6.17 -6.04 -16.23
C VAL A 212 7.53 -6.23 -15.57
N TYR A 213 7.84 -5.31 -14.66
CA TYR A 213 8.95 -5.39 -13.72
C TYR A 213 8.35 -5.46 -12.31
N GLY A 214 8.58 -6.56 -11.59
CA GLY A 214 7.95 -6.81 -10.29
C GLY A 214 8.93 -7.34 -9.26
N HIS A 215 9.12 -6.67 -8.14
CA HIS A 215 10.10 -7.08 -7.13
C HIS A 215 9.54 -7.01 -5.71
N THR A 216 9.89 -8.00 -4.87
CA THR A 216 9.71 -7.89 -3.42
C THR A 216 10.78 -8.58 -2.61
N SER A 217 11.21 -8.05 -1.46
CA SER A 217 12.17 -8.79 -0.63
C SER A 217 11.53 -9.95 0.15
N GLY A 218 10.34 -9.75 0.73
CA GLY A 218 9.74 -10.70 1.67
C GLY A 218 8.54 -11.50 1.17
N GLY A 219 7.71 -10.92 0.29
CA GLY A 219 6.46 -11.54 -0.14
C GLY A 219 6.57 -12.37 -1.42
N ASN A 220 5.42 -12.81 -1.94
CA ASN A 220 5.35 -13.54 -3.20
C ASN A 220 5.22 -12.58 -4.38
N VAL A 221 5.62 -13.03 -5.57
CA VAL A 221 5.34 -12.32 -6.82
C VAL A 221 4.45 -13.18 -7.70
N GLU A 222 3.30 -12.65 -8.09
CA GLU A 222 2.38 -13.33 -8.99
C GLU A 222 2.09 -12.47 -10.22
N VAL A 223 2.29 -13.06 -11.40
CA VAL A 223 2.07 -12.41 -12.69
C VAL A 223 1.13 -13.26 -13.54
N ARG A 224 0.00 -12.70 -13.98
CA ARG A 224 -1.03 -13.41 -14.73
C ARG A 224 -1.43 -12.66 -16.00
N ALA A 225 -1.57 -13.38 -17.11
CA ALA A 225 -2.12 -12.86 -18.37
C ALA A 225 -1.40 -11.60 -18.86
N VAL A 226 -0.09 -11.69 -19.05
CA VAL A 226 0.75 -10.59 -19.56
C VAL A 226 1.11 -10.80 -21.02
N ASP A 227 0.95 -9.75 -21.83
CA ASP A 227 1.36 -9.68 -23.24
C ASP A 227 2.60 -8.76 -23.41
N GLY A 228 3.70 -9.12 -22.75
CA GLY A 228 4.91 -8.31 -22.67
C GLY A 228 6.09 -9.11 -22.11
N ARG A 229 7.25 -8.45 -21.97
CA ARG A 229 8.37 -9.02 -21.21
C ARG A 229 8.00 -9.08 -19.72
N VAL A 230 8.38 -10.16 -19.05
CA VAL A 230 8.23 -10.31 -17.60
C VAL A 230 9.61 -10.42 -16.97
N LYS A 231 9.92 -9.53 -16.03
CA LYS A 231 11.10 -9.64 -15.16
C LYS A 231 10.66 -9.49 -13.72
N VAL A 232 10.76 -10.56 -12.95
CA VAL A 232 10.30 -10.57 -11.56
C VAL A 232 11.31 -11.18 -10.62
N GLY A 233 11.28 -10.80 -9.34
CA GLY A 233 12.12 -11.46 -8.36
C GLY A 233 11.70 -11.25 -6.92
N THR A 234 12.13 -12.16 -6.06
CA THR A 234 11.99 -12.00 -4.62
C THR A 234 13.14 -12.60 -3.82
N SER A 235 13.36 -12.21 -2.57
CA SER A 235 14.35 -12.90 -1.72
C SER A 235 13.71 -14.04 -0.92
N GLY A 236 12.55 -13.80 -0.31
CA GLY A 236 11.93 -14.73 0.63
C GLY A 236 10.78 -15.56 0.09
N GLY A 237 10.03 -15.06 -0.90
CA GLY A 237 8.79 -15.69 -1.36
C GLY A 237 8.95 -16.58 -2.59
N SER A 238 7.80 -17.14 -3.01
CA SER A 238 7.68 -17.89 -4.27
C SER A 238 7.19 -16.98 -5.40
N ILE A 239 7.48 -17.39 -6.63
CA ILE A 239 7.10 -16.69 -7.84
C ILE A 239 6.16 -17.56 -8.66
N VAL A 240 5.02 -17.01 -9.05
CA VAL A 240 4.07 -17.69 -9.94
C VAL A 240 3.85 -16.84 -11.18
N ILE A 241 4.11 -17.39 -12.36
CA ILE A 241 3.94 -16.69 -13.64
C ILE A 241 3.01 -17.48 -14.55
N ARG A 242 1.97 -16.84 -15.06
CA ARG A 242 1.02 -17.42 -16.03
C ARG A 242 1.01 -16.59 -17.30
N VAL A 243 1.66 -17.08 -18.36
CA VAL A 243 1.73 -16.40 -19.66
C VAL A 243 0.79 -17.07 -20.65
N SER A 244 -0.21 -16.31 -21.12
CA SER A 244 -1.21 -16.74 -22.11
C SER A 244 -0.82 -16.38 -23.56
N GLY A 245 0.16 -15.50 -23.75
CA GLY A 245 0.62 -15.02 -25.05
C GLY A 245 1.90 -15.69 -25.56
N GLU A 246 2.52 -15.06 -26.55
CA GLU A 246 3.87 -15.42 -27.00
C GLU A 246 4.91 -15.08 -25.94
N ASN A 247 5.99 -15.86 -25.87
CA ASN A 247 7.12 -15.53 -25.02
C ASN A 247 7.87 -14.32 -25.57
N LYS A 248 7.83 -13.18 -24.86
CA LYS A 248 8.56 -11.94 -25.17
C LYS A 248 9.82 -11.74 -24.29
N GLY A 249 10.20 -12.78 -23.55
CA GLY A 249 11.26 -12.80 -22.54
C GLY A 249 10.67 -12.91 -21.14
N ILE A 250 11.13 -13.91 -20.40
CA ILE A 250 10.72 -14.19 -19.01
C ILE A 250 11.98 -14.35 -18.18
N GLU A 251 12.11 -13.57 -17.12
CA GLU A 251 13.18 -13.67 -16.14
C GLU A 251 12.56 -13.69 -14.74
N ALA A 252 12.85 -14.74 -13.97
CA ALA A 252 12.37 -14.91 -12.61
C ALA A 252 13.50 -15.36 -11.69
N GLU A 253 13.67 -14.69 -10.55
CA GLU A 253 14.73 -15.01 -9.58
C GLU A 253 14.19 -15.02 -8.16
N THR A 254 14.44 -16.09 -7.39
CA THR A 254 14.20 -16.08 -5.93
C THR A 254 15.34 -16.70 -5.12
N SER A 255 15.55 -16.27 -3.88
CA SER A 255 16.53 -16.93 -3.01
C SER A 255 15.91 -18.09 -2.21
N GLY A 256 14.74 -17.89 -1.61
CA GLY A 256 14.14 -18.84 -0.66
C GLY A 256 13.01 -19.70 -1.19
N GLY A 257 12.27 -19.24 -2.21
CA GLY A 257 11.03 -19.87 -2.63
C GLY A 257 11.11 -20.65 -3.95
N ASP A 258 9.95 -21.16 -4.35
CA ASP A 258 9.76 -21.90 -5.60
C ASP A 258 9.42 -20.95 -6.76
N ILE A 259 9.68 -21.40 -7.98
CA ILE A 259 9.26 -20.71 -9.20
C ILE A 259 8.34 -21.63 -10.00
N ASP A 260 7.07 -21.26 -10.10
CA ASP A 260 6.08 -21.94 -10.92
C ASP A 260 5.79 -21.12 -12.18
N LEU A 261 6.13 -21.68 -13.34
CA LEU A 261 5.87 -21.07 -14.65
C LEU A 261 4.83 -21.89 -15.43
N PHE A 262 3.71 -21.25 -15.74
CA PHE A 262 2.65 -21.81 -16.58
C PHE A 262 2.63 -21.10 -17.94
N VAL A 263 2.84 -21.87 -19.00
CA VAL A 263 2.91 -21.38 -20.38
C VAL A 263 2.09 -22.27 -21.32
N LYS A 264 1.72 -21.75 -22.49
CA LYS A 264 1.04 -22.56 -23.50
C LYS A 264 1.93 -23.70 -23.99
N GLU A 265 1.31 -24.82 -24.35
CA GLU A 265 2.03 -26.02 -24.83
C GLU A 265 2.84 -25.76 -26.11
N ASP A 266 2.39 -24.83 -26.94
CA ASP A 266 3.04 -24.42 -28.20
C ASP A 266 4.07 -23.29 -28.03
N ILE A 267 4.40 -22.90 -26.79
CA ILE A 267 5.37 -21.84 -26.51
C ILE A 267 6.74 -22.13 -27.14
N LYS A 268 7.37 -21.11 -27.71
CA LYS A 268 8.72 -21.20 -28.27
C LYS A 268 9.71 -20.53 -27.33
N ALA A 269 10.66 -21.29 -26.79
CA ALA A 269 11.57 -20.79 -25.79
C ALA A 269 12.93 -21.50 -25.76
N ASP A 270 13.97 -20.72 -25.50
CA ASP A 270 15.24 -21.25 -25.00
C ASP A 270 15.16 -21.22 -23.46
N ILE A 271 15.26 -22.39 -22.82
CA ILE A 271 15.15 -22.54 -21.36
C ILE A 271 16.54 -22.47 -20.75
N ASP A 272 16.67 -21.65 -19.72
CA ASP A 272 17.82 -21.52 -18.84
C ASP A 272 17.32 -21.50 -17.40
N ALA A 273 17.21 -22.67 -16.78
CA ALA A 273 16.67 -22.81 -15.43
C ALA A 273 17.67 -23.51 -14.50
N GLU A 274 17.95 -22.92 -13.34
CA GLU A 274 18.93 -23.44 -12.38
C GLU A 274 18.44 -23.28 -10.93
N THR A 275 18.68 -24.30 -10.12
CA THR A 275 18.56 -24.23 -8.66
C THR A 275 19.77 -24.80 -7.94
N SER A 276 20.08 -24.27 -6.75
CA SER A 276 21.14 -24.82 -5.88
C SER A 276 20.62 -25.87 -4.88
N GLY A 277 19.35 -25.80 -4.48
CA GLY A 277 18.80 -26.53 -3.34
C GLY A 277 17.60 -27.45 -3.65
N GLY A 278 17.00 -27.33 -4.83
CA GLY A 278 15.81 -28.09 -5.23
C GLY A 278 15.97 -28.85 -6.55
N SER A 279 14.85 -29.09 -7.24
CA SER A 279 14.81 -29.68 -8.58
C SER A 279 14.27 -28.70 -9.63
N VAL A 280 14.58 -28.98 -10.90
CA VAL A 280 14.01 -28.32 -12.06
C VAL A 280 13.20 -29.34 -12.84
N ASP A 281 11.87 -29.20 -12.79
CA ASP A 281 10.91 -30.08 -13.43
C ASP A 281 10.19 -29.36 -14.57
N CYS A 282 10.05 -30.01 -15.72
CA CYS A 282 9.35 -29.46 -16.87
C CYS A 282 8.41 -30.49 -17.49
N ASP A 283 7.13 -30.15 -17.54
CA ASP A 283 6.07 -31.02 -18.09
C ASP A 283 5.97 -30.94 -19.62
N LEU A 284 6.68 -29.99 -20.24
CA LEU A 284 6.67 -29.75 -21.67
C LEU A 284 7.80 -30.52 -22.39
N PRO A 285 7.63 -30.94 -23.64
CA PRO A 285 8.72 -31.57 -24.40
C PRO A 285 9.90 -30.61 -24.62
N VAL A 286 11.04 -30.91 -23.99
CA VAL A 286 12.28 -30.13 -24.13
C VAL A 286 13.33 -30.89 -24.93
N THR A 287 13.94 -30.24 -25.91
CA THR A 287 15.15 -30.75 -26.58
C THR A 287 16.39 -30.28 -25.82
N VAL A 288 17.04 -31.18 -25.11
CA VAL A 288 18.28 -30.92 -24.37
C VAL A 288 19.49 -31.36 -25.20
N ARG A 289 20.53 -30.53 -25.25
CA ARG A 289 21.84 -30.90 -25.81
C ARG A 289 22.86 -30.96 -24.68
N GLY A 290 23.23 -32.16 -24.25
CA GLY A 290 24.21 -32.36 -23.19
C GLY A 290 23.70 -33.30 -22.11
N LYS A 291 24.15 -33.09 -20.87
CA LYS A 291 23.69 -33.85 -19.71
C LYS A 291 22.47 -33.18 -19.13
N VAL A 292 21.52 -33.99 -18.68
CA VAL A 292 20.41 -33.55 -17.82
C VAL A 292 20.85 -33.73 -16.38
N ARG A 293 20.57 -32.75 -15.53
CA ARG A 293 20.73 -32.86 -14.07
C ARG A 293 19.43 -32.47 -13.41
N ASP A 294 19.23 -32.95 -12.19
CA ASP A 294 18.01 -32.65 -11.45
C ASP A 294 17.89 -31.16 -11.09
N SER A 295 19.01 -30.44 -11.00
CA SER A 295 19.09 -29.05 -10.53
C SER A 295 19.24 -28.00 -11.63
N GLU A 296 19.34 -28.41 -12.90
CA GLU A 296 19.49 -27.49 -14.03
C GLU A 296 18.78 -28.04 -15.28
N LEU A 297 18.14 -27.15 -16.02
CA LEU A 297 17.54 -27.44 -17.31
C LEU A 297 17.95 -26.38 -18.33
N HIS A 298 18.78 -26.80 -19.28
CA HIS A 298 19.15 -26.00 -20.44
C HIS A 298 18.67 -26.69 -21.72
N GLY A 299 17.79 -26.05 -22.48
CA GLY A 299 17.18 -26.70 -23.63
C GLY A 299 16.30 -25.80 -24.47
N LYS A 300 15.62 -26.40 -25.43
CA LYS A 300 14.71 -25.70 -26.35
C LYS A 300 13.33 -26.32 -26.31
N ILE A 301 12.30 -25.49 -26.17
CA ILE A 301 10.89 -25.86 -26.35
C ILE A 301 10.43 -25.40 -27.74
N ASN A 302 9.77 -26.30 -28.48
CA ASN A 302 9.19 -26.04 -29.81
C ASN A 302 10.14 -25.35 -30.82
N GLY A 303 11.42 -25.75 -30.82
CA GLY A 303 12.44 -25.22 -31.74
C GLY A 303 13.24 -24.04 -31.20
N GLY A 304 12.94 -23.57 -29.99
CA GLY A 304 13.63 -22.44 -29.34
C GLY A 304 12.96 -21.10 -29.61
N GLY A 305 13.46 -20.03 -29.00
CA GLY A 305 12.86 -18.70 -29.11
C GLY A 305 13.50 -17.70 -28.16
N ASN A 306 12.69 -16.77 -27.64
CA ASN A 306 13.12 -15.89 -26.56
C ASN A 306 13.49 -16.71 -25.32
N VAL A 307 14.39 -16.17 -24.50
CA VAL A 307 14.88 -16.87 -23.30
C VAL A 307 13.82 -16.84 -22.20
N ILE A 308 13.68 -17.99 -21.53
CA ILE A 308 13.03 -18.13 -20.23
C ILE A 308 14.14 -18.45 -19.23
N LYS A 309 14.47 -17.47 -18.39
CA LYS A 309 15.52 -17.57 -17.38
C LYS A 309 14.89 -17.68 -15.99
N LEU A 310 15.14 -18.78 -15.28
CA LEU A 310 14.56 -19.05 -13.96
C LEU A 310 15.67 -19.46 -12.99
N GLU A 311 15.83 -18.75 -11.88
CA GLU A 311 16.89 -19.02 -10.91
C GLU A 311 16.33 -19.07 -9.48
N THR A 312 16.58 -20.15 -8.74
CA THR A 312 16.32 -20.18 -7.29
C THR A 312 17.48 -20.76 -6.48
N SER A 313 17.71 -20.27 -5.27
CA SER A 313 18.76 -20.86 -4.41
C SER A 313 18.23 -22.02 -3.55
N GLY A 314 17.08 -21.84 -2.91
CA GLY A 314 16.55 -22.79 -1.93
C GLY A 314 15.35 -23.62 -2.40
N GLY A 315 14.63 -23.17 -3.43
CA GLY A 315 13.40 -23.82 -3.90
C GLY A 315 13.58 -24.68 -5.14
N SER A 316 12.44 -25.13 -5.65
CA SER A 316 12.33 -25.87 -6.91
C SER A 316 11.76 -24.98 -8.02
N ILE A 317 12.00 -25.37 -9.26
CA ILE A 317 11.46 -24.71 -10.45
C ILE A 317 10.55 -25.70 -11.14
N HIS A 318 9.29 -25.32 -11.34
CA HIS A 318 8.32 -26.12 -12.10
C HIS A 318 7.86 -25.35 -13.34
N ILE A 319 8.02 -25.95 -14.52
CA ILE A 319 7.53 -25.41 -15.79
C ILE A 319 6.41 -26.33 -16.28
N ALA A 320 5.18 -25.82 -16.23
CA ALA A 320 3.98 -26.57 -16.54
C ALA A 320 3.17 -25.96 -17.70
N LYS A 321 2.27 -26.77 -18.24
CA LYS A 321 1.27 -26.29 -19.20
C LYS A 321 0.25 -25.38 -18.50
N LEU A 322 -0.08 -24.27 -19.13
CA LEU A 322 -1.22 -23.44 -18.75
C LEU A 322 -2.53 -24.19 -19.10
N GLU A 323 -3.34 -24.45 -18.08
CA GLU A 323 -4.69 -25.04 -18.23
C GLU A 323 -5.66 -24.14 -18.99
#